data_AF-A0A8S8XK13-F1
#
_entry.id   AF-A0A8S8XK13-F1
#
_cell.length_a   1.000
_cell.length_b   1.000
_cell.length_c   1.000
_cell.angle_alpha   90.00
_cell.angle_beta   90.00
_cell.angle_gamma   90.00
#
_symmetry.space_group_name_H-M   'P 1'
#
loop_
_entity.id
_entity.type
_entity.pdbx_description
1 polymer ?
#
loop_
_entity_poly.entity_id
_entity_poly.type
_entity_poly.pdbx_seq_one_letter_code
_entity_poly.pdbx_strand_id
1 'polypeptide(L)'
;MPPLVLTTRLNPSEIDKEALNVDCAWFYSRDFFESTLDRPHPKDIRGLMDIVEDRLGMIGEIRGYGWTHDSGPLDAGPENSSYKTLVTMKDKLDSQLSLGKVLRSVAADRVAKQVIESHFLPDMRGNLMAYTRQKIRCVKCGESYRRMPLAGKCIKNKPASGGFSGGELDSGCGGNVVLTVSEGAVRKYIQITEDIMSEFGIDDYTKHRVGWMSSSVDSLFNNDKVTVMTLEDFI
;
A
#
# COMPACT_ATOMS: atom_id res chain seq x y z
N MET A 1 -5.14 -24.79 -3.19
CA MET A 1 -4.93 -26.23 -2.89
C MET A 1 -5.91 -26.60 -1.80
N PRO A 2 -6.74 -27.64 -1.98
CA PRO A 2 -7.72 -28.04 -0.96
C PRO A 2 -7.00 -28.54 0.32
N PRO A 3 -7.65 -28.46 1.49
CA PRO A 3 -7.05 -28.86 2.76
C PRO A 3 -6.65 -30.34 2.73
N LEU A 4 -5.40 -30.62 3.12
CA LEU A 4 -4.79 -31.96 3.10
C LEU A 4 -5.21 -32.83 4.30
N VAL A 5 -5.44 -32.21 5.45
CA VAL A 5 -5.85 -32.87 6.70
C VAL A 5 -6.83 -31.97 7.44
N LEU A 6 -7.84 -32.57 8.07
CA LEU A 6 -8.79 -31.88 8.94
C LEU A 6 -8.59 -32.35 10.38
N THR A 7 -8.31 -31.42 11.28
CA THR A 7 -8.30 -31.67 12.71
C THR A 7 -9.74 -31.70 13.23
N THR A 8 -10.10 -32.78 13.91
CA THR A 8 -11.46 -32.99 14.47
C THR A 8 -11.57 -32.62 15.94
N ARG A 9 -10.42 -32.42 16.61
CA ARG A 9 -10.31 -32.04 18.00
C ARG A 9 -9.26 -30.95 18.15
N LEU A 10 -9.57 -29.97 19.00
CA LEU A 10 -8.61 -28.94 19.40
C LEU A 10 -7.74 -29.50 20.52
N ASN A 11 -6.43 -29.47 20.34
CA ASN A 11 -5.44 -29.75 21.37
C ASN A 11 -4.75 -28.42 21.73
N PRO A 12 -5.01 -27.82 22.89
CA PRO A 12 -4.50 -26.47 23.20
C PRO A 12 -2.97 -26.39 23.29
N SER A 13 -2.28 -27.52 23.50
CA SER A 13 -0.82 -27.61 23.43
C SER A 13 -0.25 -27.52 21.99
N GLU A 14 -1.08 -27.76 20.97
CA GLU A 14 -0.70 -27.71 19.54
C GLU A 14 -1.15 -26.39 18.87
N ILE A 15 -1.80 -25.50 19.63
CA ILE A 15 -2.25 -24.21 19.13
C ILE A 15 -1.07 -23.25 19.03
N ASP A 16 -1.25 -22.20 18.22
CA ASP A 16 -0.27 -21.14 18.08
C ASP A 16 0.10 -20.49 19.43
N LYS A 17 1.37 -20.09 19.54
CA LYS A 17 1.95 -19.56 20.79
C LYS A 17 1.33 -18.23 21.21
N GLU A 18 0.72 -17.49 20.29
CA GLU A 18 0.01 -16.26 20.62
C GLU A 18 -1.21 -16.53 21.51
N ALA A 19 -1.93 -17.63 21.26
CA ALA A 19 -3.08 -18.02 22.06
C ALA A 19 -2.70 -18.34 23.52
N LEU A 20 -1.47 -18.82 23.74
CA LEU A 20 -0.97 -19.12 25.08
C LEU A 20 -0.76 -17.87 25.94
N ASN A 21 -0.67 -16.69 25.33
CA ASN A 21 -0.49 -15.41 26.05
C ASN A 21 -1.81 -14.66 26.30
N VAL A 22 -2.96 -15.29 26.01
CA VAL A 22 -4.27 -14.67 26.24
C VAL A 22 -4.58 -14.68 27.73
N ASP A 23 -5.04 -13.53 28.21
CA ASP A 23 -5.50 -13.36 29.58
C ASP A 23 -6.94 -13.88 29.74
N CYS A 24 -7.16 -14.57 30.85
CA CYS A 24 -8.33 -15.37 31.16
C CYS A 24 -9.06 -14.90 32.42
N ALA A 25 -8.58 -13.84 33.06
CA ALA A 25 -9.13 -13.33 34.31
C ALA A 25 -10.50 -12.66 34.10
N TRP A 26 -11.37 -12.81 35.10
CA TRP A 26 -12.67 -12.11 35.16
C TRP A 26 -12.52 -10.65 35.59
N PHE A 27 -11.49 -10.33 36.35
CA PHE A 27 -11.16 -8.99 36.81
C PHE A 27 -9.66 -8.93 37.12
N TYR A 28 -9.09 -7.73 37.04
CA TYR A 28 -7.68 -7.52 37.42
C TYR A 28 -7.55 -7.18 38.89
N SER A 29 -6.53 -7.76 39.52
CA SER A 29 -6.21 -7.49 40.91
C SER A 29 -5.72 -6.04 41.08
N ARG A 30 -5.95 -5.48 42.27
CA ARG A 30 -5.41 -4.17 42.65
C ARG A 30 -3.88 -4.17 42.55
N ASP A 31 -3.25 -5.24 43.01
CA ASP A 31 -1.79 -5.40 43.02
C ASP A 31 -1.20 -5.30 41.61
N PHE A 32 -1.89 -5.84 40.60
CA PHE A 32 -1.48 -5.68 39.20
C PHE A 32 -1.48 -4.19 38.79
N PHE A 33 -2.58 -3.46 39.06
CA PHE A 33 -2.67 -2.04 38.72
C PHE A 33 -1.62 -1.19 39.44
N GLU A 34 -1.40 -1.41 40.73
CA GLU A 34 -0.37 -0.68 41.50
C GLU A 34 1.03 -0.98 40.97
N SER A 35 1.32 -2.24 40.64
CA SER A 35 2.61 -2.64 40.07
C SER A 35 2.91 -1.95 38.74
N THR A 36 1.89 -1.57 37.94
CA THR A 36 2.11 -0.88 36.65
C THR A 36 2.73 0.51 36.80
N LEU A 37 2.64 1.14 37.98
CA LEU A 37 3.21 2.47 38.23
C LEU A 37 4.74 2.49 38.10
N ASP A 38 5.40 1.40 38.49
CA ASP A 38 6.86 1.24 38.40
C ASP A 38 7.33 0.83 37.00
N ARG A 39 6.37 0.62 36.07
CA ARG A 39 6.61 0.16 34.69
C ARG A 39 7.52 -1.09 34.61
N PRO A 40 7.26 -2.13 35.42
CA PRO A 40 8.03 -3.37 35.37
C PRO A 40 7.86 -4.06 34.02
N HIS A 41 8.80 -4.94 33.67
CA HIS A 41 8.64 -5.74 32.46
C HIS A 41 7.46 -6.71 32.65
N PRO A 42 6.60 -6.95 31.63
CA PRO A 42 5.41 -7.80 31.78
C PRO A 42 5.69 -9.22 32.31
N LYS A 43 6.90 -9.74 32.05
CA LYS A 43 7.35 -11.05 32.57
C LYS A 43 7.49 -11.08 34.09
N ASP A 44 7.83 -9.95 34.72
CA ASP A 44 8.11 -9.88 36.17
C ASP A 44 6.80 -9.91 36.98
N ILE A 45 5.72 -9.37 36.39
CA ILE A 45 4.37 -9.34 36.99
C ILE A 45 3.44 -10.42 36.43
N ARG A 46 3.98 -11.34 35.61
CA ARG A 46 3.20 -12.39 34.93
C ARG A 46 2.40 -13.25 35.92
N GLY A 47 2.97 -13.56 37.08
CA GLY A 47 2.32 -14.37 38.10
C GLY A 47 1.12 -13.71 38.81
N LEU A 48 0.87 -12.41 38.59
CA LEU A 48 -0.32 -11.71 39.08
C LEU A 48 -1.51 -11.83 38.11
N MET A 49 -1.27 -12.31 36.89
CA MET A 49 -2.26 -12.48 35.83
C MET A 49 -2.59 -13.94 35.62
N ASP A 50 -3.74 -14.21 35.02
CA ASP A 50 -4.21 -15.57 34.74
C ASP A 50 -4.18 -15.82 33.23
N ILE A 51 -3.19 -16.57 32.77
CA ILE A 51 -2.87 -16.74 31.34
C ILE A 51 -3.16 -18.19 30.91
N VAL A 52 -3.53 -18.39 29.63
CA VAL A 52 -3.81 -19.73 29.06
C VAL A 52 -2.67 -20.72 29.31
N GLU A 53 -1.42 -20.30 29.14
CA GLU A 53 -0.24 -21.17 29.36
C GLU A 53 -0.23 -21.82 30.76
N ASP A 54 -0.65 -21.09 31.80
CA ASP A 54 -0.62 -21.57 33.19
C ASP A 54 -1.76 -22.57 33.48
N ARG A 55 -2.72 -22.70 32.55
CA ARG A 55 -3.88 -23.59 32.63
C ARG A 55 -3.71 -24.88 31.82
N LEU A 56 -2.67 -25.00 31.01
CA LEU A 56 -2.38 -26.18 30.19
C LEU A 56 -2.29 -27.43 31.07
N GLY A 57 -2.95 -28.52 30.66
CA GLY A 57 -2.99 -29.78 31.41
C GLY A 57 -3.97 -29.80 32.58
N MET A 58 -4.67 -28.70 32.87
CA MET A 58 -5.76 -28.63 33.86
C MET A 58 -7.12 -28.61 33.18
N ILE A 59 -8.21 -28.82 33.94
CA ILE A 59 -9.59 -28.69 33.44
C ILE A 59 -9.85 -27.26 32.90
N GLY A 60 -9.13 -26.27 33.43
CA GLY A 60 -9.18 -24.86 33.01
C GLY A 60 -8.64 -24.59 31.59
N GLU A 61 -8.02 -25.57 30.93
CA GLU A 61 -7.50 -25.45 29.57
C GLU A 61 -8.62 -25.27 28.52
N ILE A 62 -9.81 -25.78 28.79
CA ILE A 62 -10.94 -25.77 27.85
C ILE A 62 -12.09 -24.86 28.33
N ARG A 63 -12.15 -24.53 29.62
CA ARG A 63 -13.31 -23.87 30.25
C ARG A 63 -12.89 -22.84 31.30
N GLY A 64 -13.81 -21.94 31.62
CA GLY A 64 -13.63 -20.97 32.71
C GLY A 64 -12.81 -19.74 32.30
N TYR A 65 -12.83 -19.40 31.02
CA TYR A 65 -12.28 -18.14 30.51
C TYR A 65 -13.20 -16.98 30.88
N GLY A 66 -12.64 -15.99 31.58
CA GLY A 66 -13.33 -14.73 31.88
C GLY A 66 -13.10 -13.68 30.80
N TRP A 67 -13.81 -12.57 30.95
CA TRP A 67 -13.57 -11.33 30.22
C TRP A 67 -13.79 -10.15 31.16
N THR A 68 -13.07 -9.05 30.95
CA THR A 68 -13.07 -7.92 31.88
C THR A 68 -14.11 -6.84 31.55
N HIS A 69 -14.48 -6.70 30.28
CA HIS A 69 -15.38 -5.65 29.82
C HIS A 69 -16.49 -6.26 28.97
N ASP A 70 -17.74 -6.03 29.36
CA ASP A 70 -18.88 -6.30 28.50
C ASP A 70 -18.87 -5.33 27.32
N SER A 71 -19.22 -5.83 26.14
CA SER A 71 -19.46 -5.02 24.95
C SER A 71 -20.90 -5.20 24.49
N GLY A 72 -21.40 -4.27 23.68
CA GLY A 72 -22.71 -4.41 23.05
C GLY A 72 -22.76 -5.59 22.06
N PRO A 73 -23.74 -5.62 21.15
CA PRO A 73 -23.77 -6.60 20.08
C PRO A 73 -22.43 -6.66 19.33
N LEU A 74 -21.94 -7.87 19.05
CA LEU A 74 -20.64 -8.10 18.40
C LEU A 74 -20.53 -7.44 17.00
N ASP A 75 -21.67 -7.17 16.39
CA ASP A 75 -21.86 -6.59 15.07
C ASP A 75 -22.31 -5.11 15.10
N ALA A 76 -22.27 -4.45 16.26
CA ALA A 76 -22.71 -3.05 16.40
C ALA A 76 -21.80 -2.03 15.67
N GLY A 77 -20.70 -2.46 15.06
CA GLY A 77 -19.76 -1.61 14.33
C GLY A 77 -20.13 -1.39 12.86
N PRO A 78 -19.41 -0.51 12.14
CA PRO A 78 -19.62 -0.34 10.71
C PRO A 78 -19.23 -1.62 9.94
N GLU A 79 -20.13 -2.11 9.09
CA GLU A 79 -19.92 -3.35 8.31
C GLU A 79 -18.71 -3.27 7.36
N ASN A 80 -18.43 -2.07 6.84
CA ASN A 80 -17.33 -1.84 5.91
C ASN A 80 -16.46 -0.66 6.36
N SER A 81 -15.16 -0.80 6.18
CA SER A 81 -14.24 0.30 6.38
C SER A 81 -14.46 1.39 5.32
N SER A 82 -14.41 2.65 5.74
CA SER A 82 -14.46 3.82 4.84
C SER A 82 -13.37 3.78 3.76
N TYR A 83 -12.25 3.11 4.03
CA TYR A 83 -11.18 2.92 3.05
C TYR A 83 -11.64 2.16 1.79
N LYS A 84 -12.64 1.27 1.90
CA LYS A 84 -13.18 0.52 0.75
C LYS A 84 -14.20 1.32 -0.05
N THR A 85 -14.91 2.26 0.57
CA THR A 85 -15.94 3.05 -0.11
C THR A 85 -15.33 4.18 -0.95
N LEU A 86 -14.15 4.67 -0.57
CA LEU A 86 -13.40 5.69 -1.32
C LEU A 86 -12.73 5.07 -2.55
N VAL A 87 -12.99 5.65 -3.72
CA VAL A 87 -12.55 5.11 -5.02
C VAL A 87 -11.13 5.58 -5.35
N THR A 88 -10.84 6.87 -5.20
CA THR A 88 -9.56 7.42 -5.64
C THR A 88 -8.55 7.52 -4.49
N MET A 89 -7.26 7.46 -4.83
CA MET A 89 -6.17 7.66 -3.86
C MET A 89 -6.19 9.07 -3.25
N LYS A 90 -6.63 10.07 -4.03
CA LYS A 90 -6.76 11.45 -3.55
C LYS A 90 -7.82 11.51 -2.45
N ASP A 91 -9.01 10.97 -2.68
CA ASP A 91 -10.08 10.97 -1.68
C ASP A 91 -9.68 10.25 -0.39
N LYS A 92 -8.93 9.14 -0.51
CA LYS A 92 -8.39 8.38 0.63
C LYS A 92 -7.45 9.22 1.48
N LEU A 93 -6.54 9.92 0.82
CA LEU A 93 -5.57 10.76 1.51
C LEU A 93 -6.24 11.98 2.13
N ASP A 94 -7.14 12.64 1.41
CA ASP A 94 -7.88 13.80 1.91
C ASP A 94 -8.74 13.39 3.13
N SER A 95 -9.36 12.20 3.09
CA SER A 95 -10.10 11.63 4.23
C SER A 95 -9.19 11.33 5.42
N GLN A 96 -7.98 10.81 5.17
CA GLN A 96 -7.01 10.54 6.24
C GLN A 96 -6.51 11.83 6.89
N LEU A 97 -6.17 12.86 6.09
CA LEU A 97 -5.66 14.12 6.60
C LEU A 97 -6.76 14.97 7.27
N SER A 98 -7.98 14.96 6.75
CA SER A 98 -9.14 15.61 7.38
C SER A 98 -9.47 14.98 8.74
N LEU A 99 -9.41 13.64 8.86
CA LEU A 99 -9.52 12.97 10.15
C LEU A 99 -8.38 13.40 11.10
N GLY A 100 -7.16 13.53 10.59
CA GLY A 100 -6.02 14.06 11.33
C GLY A 100 -6.25 15.48 11.87
N LYS A 101 -6.95 16.35 11.14
CA LYS A 101 -7.31 17.70 11.60
C LYS A 101 -8.34 17.68 12.75
N VAL A 102 -9.21 16.68 12.79
CA VAL A 102 -10.23 16.54 13.84
C VAL A 102 -9.64 15.96 15.14
N LEU A 103 -8.65 15.07 15.02
CA LEU A 103 -8.06 14.38 16.16
C LEU A 103 -7.00 15.21 16.87
N ARG A 104 -7.23 15.53 18.15
CA ARG A 104 -6.26 16.24 19.00
C ARG A 104 -4.91 15.51 19.16
N SER A 105 -4.91 14.17 19.12
CA SER A 105 -3.71 13.35 19.27
C SER A 105 -2.82 13.32 18.03
N VAL A 106 -3.29 13.84 16.89
CA VAL A 106 -2.61 13.72 15.60
C VAL A 106 -2.18 15.10 15.11
N ALA A 107 -0.88 15.27 14.87
CA ALA A 107 -0.36 16.46 14.20
C ALA A 107 -0.46 16.27 12.68
N ALA A 108 -1.54 16.79 12.07
CA ALA A 108 -1.84 16.58 10.66
C ALA A 108 -0.70 17.03 9.71
N ASP A 109 -0.04 18.16 10.00
CA ASP A 109 1.11 18.64 9.21
C ASP A 109 2.28 17.65 9.19
N ARG A 110 2.56 17.03 10.35
CA ARG A 110 3.63 16.03 10.48
C ARG A 110 3.29 14.75 9.70
N VAL A 111 2.02 14.34 9.73
CA VAL A 111 1.54 13.18 8.95
C VAL A 111 1.65 13.48 7.45
N ALA A 112 1.20 14.65 7.00
CA ALA A 112 1.29 15.07 5.60
C ALA A 112 2.76 15.06 5.11
N LYS A 113 3.67 15.67 5.88
CA LYS A 113 5.11 15.62 5.61
C LYS A 113 5.62 14.17 5.49
N GLN A 114 5.29 13.32 6.45
CA GLN A 114 5.77 11.94 6.48
C GLN A 114 5.26 11.13 5.29
N VAL A 115 4.00 11.31 4.88
CA VAL A 115 3.45 10.65 3.70
C VAL A 115 4.20 11.07 2.43
N ILE A 116 4.49 12.37 2.28
CA ILE A 116 5.21 12.89 1.11
C ILE A 116 6.64 12.32 1.07
N GLU A 117 7.34 12.32 2.20
CA GLU A 117 8.73 11.88 2.25
C GLU A 117 8.91 10.36 2.12
N SER A 118 8.01 9.58 2.72
CA SER A 118 8.15 8.11 2.78
C SER A 118 7.46 7.38 1.64
N HIS A 119 6.40 7.94 1.06
CA HIS A 119 5.65 7.30 -0.02
C HIS A 119 5.78 8.05 -1.35
N PHE A 120 5.40 9.33 -1.41
CA PHE A 120 5.27 10.02 -2.70
C PHE A 120 6.60 10.34 -3.36
N LEU A 121 7.58 10.88 -2.63
CA LEU A 121 8.90 11.17 -3.18
C LEU A 121 9.60 9.90 -3.71
N PRO A 122 9.63 8.77 -2.97
CA PRO A 122 10.12 7.50 -3.49
C PRO A 122 9.37 6.99 -4.72
N ASP A 123 8.03 7.03 -4.70
CA ASP A 123 7.20 6.52 -5.80
C ASP A 123 7.40 7.35 -7.08
N MET A 124 7.39 8.68 -6.98
CA MET A 124 7.65 9.56 -8.13
C MET A 124 9.05 9.32 -8.71
N ARG A 125 10.08 9.26 -7.86
CA ARG A 125 11.45 8.94 -8.30
C ARG A 125 11.54 7.57 -8.94
N GLY A 126 10.89 6.56 -8.35
CA GLY A 126 10.86 5.19 -8.86
C GLY A 126 10.21 5.13 -10.23
N ASN A 127 9.05 5.78 -10.39
CA ASN A 127 8.31 5.85 -11.65
C ASN A 127 9.10 6.59 -12.72
N LEU A 128 9.78 7.69 -12.39
CA LEU A 128 10.63 8.42 -13.34
C LEU A 128 11.85 7.59 -13.80
N MET A 129 12.51 6.91 -12.87
CA MET A 129 13.62 6.01 -13.20
C MET A 129 13.18 4.80 -14.02
N ALA A 130 11.99 4.27 -13.73
CA ALA A 130 11.37 3.21 -14.52
C ALA A 130 11.03 3.70 -15.93
N TYR A 131 10.43 4.89 -16.06
CA TYR A 131 10.06 5.49 -17.35
C TYR A 131 11.27 5.70 -18.28
N THR A 132 12.40 6.17 -17.74
CA THR A 132 13.62 6.40 -18.54
C THR A 132 14.36 5.13 -18.93
N ARG A 133 14.20 4.03 -18.17
CA ARG A 133 14.90 2.76 -18.40
C ARG A 133 13.99 1.63 -18.91
N GLN A 134 12.72 1.95 -19.19
CA GLN A 134 11.73 0.93 -19.54
C GLN A 134 12.06 0.20 -20.84
N LYS A 135 11.58 -1.04 -20.91
CA LYS A 135 11.50 -1.80 -22.17
C LYS A 135 10.18 -1.47 -22.86
N ILE A 136 10.14 -1.62 -24.17
CA ILE A 136 8.94 -1.37 -24.97
C ILE A 136 8.35 -2.73 -25.35
N ARG A 137 7.05 -2.91 -25.16
CA ARG A 137 6.38 -4.21 -25.33
C ARG A 137 5.45 -4.20 -26.54
N CYS A 138 5.48 -5.25 -27.34
CA CYS A 138 4.50 -5.46 -28.39
C CYS A 138 3.18 -5.96 -27.80
N VAL A 139 2.06 -5.28 -28.09
CA VAL A 139 0.73 -5.69 -27.61
C VAL A 139 0.27 -7.03 -28.22
N LYS A 140 0.68 -7.34 -29.46
CA LYS A 140 0.23 -8.53 -30.18
C LYS A 140 0.98 -9.82 -29.82
N CYS A 141 2.28 -9.76 -29.54
CA CYS A 141 3.10 -10.96 -29.29
C CYS A 141 3.79 -10.97 -27.92
N GLY A 142 3.68 -9.88 -27.15
CA GLY A 142 4.28 -9.77 -25.83
C GLY A 142 5.79 -9.59 -25.80
N GLU A 143 6.47 -9.57 -26.95
CA GLU A 143 7.93 -9.38 -27.02
C GLU A 143 8.35 -8.03 -26.43
N SER A 144 9.45 -8.05 -25.68
CA SER A 144 9.98 -6.87 -24.99
C SER A 144 11.32 -6.45 -25.58
N TYR A 145 11.38 -5.23 -26.10
CA TYR A 145 12.59 -4.65 -26.69
C TYR A 145 13.25 -3.65 -25.74
N ARG A 146 14.58 -3.67 -25.67
CA ARG A 146 15.35 -2.68 -24.91
C ARG A 146 15.31 -1.28 -25.53
N ARG A 147 15.11 -1.17 -26.84
CA ARG A 147 15.05 0.09 -27.61
C ARG A 147 13.92 0.01 -28.62
N MET A 148 13.37 1.16 -29.00
CA MET A 148 12.31 1.24 -30.01
C MET A 148 12.86 0.75 -31.35
N PRO A 149 12.23 -0.24 -32.01
CA PRO A 149 12.59 -0.61 -33.37
C PRO A 149 12.44 0.60 -34.30
N LEU A 150 13.42 0.84 -35.19
CA LEU A 150 13.37 1.97 -36.13
C LEU A 150 12.15 1.93 -37.06
N ALA A 151 11.62 0.73 -37.31
CA ALA A 151 10.40 0.53 -38.09
C ALA A 151 9.11 0.99 -37.36
N GLY A 152 9.19 1.37 -36.08
CA GLY A 152 8.03 1.75 -35.25
C GLY A 152 7.06 0.60 -34.95
N LYS A 153 7.32 -0.60 -35.48
CA LYS A 153 6.49 -1.80 -35.36
C LYS A 153 7.31 -2.98 -34.84
N CYS A 154 6.61 -4.00 -34.35
CA CYS A 154 7.24 -5.23 -33.87
C CYS A 154 7.98 -5.95 -35.01
N ILE A 155 9.28 -6.17 -34.82
CA ILE A 155 10.19 -6.83 -35.77
C ILE A 155 10.35 -8.34 -35.52
N LYS A 156 9.66 -8.91 -34.52
CA LYS A 156 9.75 -10.35 -34.22
C LYS A 156 8.92 -11.13 -35.22
N ASN A 157 9.53 -12.14 -35.83
CA ASN A 157 8.82 -13.13 -36.64
C ASN A 157 8.02 -14.04 -35.71
N LYS A 158 6.74 -14.22 -35.99
CA LYS A 158 5.92 -15.15 -35.19
C LYS A 158 6.26 -16.58 -35.62
N PRO A 159 6.35 -17.55 -34.68
CA PRO A 159 6.21 -18.94 -35.08
C PRO A 159 4.81 -19.09 -35.67
N ALA A 160 4.70 -19.78 -36.80
CA ALA A 160 3.41 -20.08 -37.42
C ALA A 160 2.49 -20.69 -36.35
N SER A 161 1.46 -19.95 -35.96
CA SER A 161 0.37 -20.55 -35.19
C SER A 161 -0.18 -21.67 -36.05
N GLY A 162 -0.08 -22.91 -35.58
CA GLY A 162 -0.38 -24.14 -36.33
C GLY A 162 -1.84 -24.23 -36.78
N GLY A 163 -2.17 -23.48 -37.82
CA GLY A 163 -3.41 -23.55 -38.58
C GLY A 163 -3.08 -23.95 -40.01
N PHE A 164 -3.71 -25.03 -40.46
CA PHE A 164 -3.60 -25.61 -41.79
C PHE A 164 -4.25 -24.68 -42.83
N SER A 165 -3.55 -23.62 -43.23
CA SER A 165 -3.96 -22.79 -44.37
C SER A 165 -2.73 -22.14 -44.99
N GLY A 166 -2.34 -22.66 -46.16
CA GLY A 166 -1.21 -22.16 -46.93
C GLY A 166 -1.41 -20.72 -47.40
N GLY A 167 -0.31 -19.95 -47.38
CA GLY A 167 -0.27 -18.61 -47.94
C GLY A 167 0.76 -17.70 -47.28
N GLU A 168 1.86 -17.48 -48.00
CA GLU A 168 2.81 -16.36 -47.93
C GLU A 168 3.84 -16.22 -46.79
N LEU A 169 5.04 -15.92 -47.28
CA LEU A 169 6.36 -16.00 -46.68
C LEU A 169 6.82 -14.59 -46.27
N ASP A 170 6.19 -13.99 -45.25
CA ASP A 170 6.79 -12.88 -44.48
C ASP A 170 6.02 -12.60 -43.17
N SER A 171 6.02 -13.56 -42.23
CA SER A 171 5.17 -13.50 -41.02
C SER A 171 5.81 -12.73 -39.85
N GLY A 172 6.28 -11.51 -40.15
CA GLY A 172 6.60 -10.53 -39.12
C GLY A 172 5.36 -10.19 -38.27
N CYS A 173 5.50 -10.06 -36.95
CA CYS A 173 4.37 -9.75 -36.08
C CYS A 173 3.67 -8.43 -36.45
N GLY A 174 4.44 -7.41 -36.84
CA GLY A 174 3.94 -6.10 -37.29
C GLY A 174 3.03 -5.37 -36.28
N GLY A 175 3.01 -5.80 -35.01
CA GLY A 175 2.16 -5.24 -33.96
C GLY A 175 2.67 -3.88 -33.47
N ASN A 176 1.77 -3.10 -32.89
CA ASN A 176 2.13 -1.84 -32.24
C ASN A 176 2.96 -2.11 -30.98
N VAL A 177 4.03 -1.32 -30.80
CA VAL A 177 4.94 -1.43 -29.67
C VAL A 177 4.68 -0.24 -28.77
N VAL A 178 4.37 -0.50 -27.50
CA VAL A 178 3.94 0.52 -26.53
C VAL A 178 4.88 0.55 -25.32
N LEU A 179 5.00 1.74 -24.72
CA LEU A 179 5.70 1.92 -23.45
C LEU A 179 4.98 1.12 -22.35
N THR A 180 5.76 0.52 -21.44
CA THR A 180 5.19 -0.25 -20.31
C THR A 180 4.78 0.65 -19.16
N VAL A 181 5.44 1.80 -19.01
CA VAL A 181 5.14 2.87 -18.06
C VAL A 181 4.74 4.10 -18.88
N SER A 182 3.52 4.58 -18.66
CA SER A 182 3.02 5.80 -19.30
C SER A 182 3.44 7.06 -18.55
N GLU A 183 3.48 8.20 -19.25
CA GLU A 183 3.70 9.52 -18.63
C GLU A 183 2.67 9.81 -17.53
N GLY A 184 1.39 9.53 -17.80
CA GLY A 184 0.31 9.79 -16.85
C GLY A 184 0.50 9.08 -15.50
N ALA A 185 1.16 7.92 -15.47
CA ALA A 185 1.48 7.24 -14.22
C ALA A 185 2.50 8.02 -13.36
N VAL A 186 3.41 8.76 -13.99
CA VAL A 186 4.40 9.61 -13.32
C VAL A 186 3.74 10.92 -12.85
N ARG A 187 2.98 11.59 -13.73
CA ARG A 187 2.39 12.91 -13.46
C ARG A 187 1.28 12.88 -12.41
N LYS A 188 0.57 11.75 -12.26
CA LYS A 188 -0.54 11.58 -11.30
C LYS A 188 -0.19 11.97 -9.85
N TYR A 189 1.02 11.66 -9.40
CA TYR A 189 1.43 11.89 -8.01
C TYR A 189 1.88 13.33 -7.74
N ILE A 190 2.35 14.04 -8.76
CA ILE A 190 2.82 15.43 -8.64
C ILE A 190 1.66 16.31 -8.20
N GLN A 191 0.54 16.22 -8.92
CA GLN A 191 -0.65 17.03 -8.64
C GLN A 191 -1.19 16.79 -7.22
N ILE A 192 -1.26 15.52 -6.79
CA ILE A 192 -1.69 15.18 -5.42
C ILE A 192 -0.73 15.78 -4.37
N THR A 193 0.57 15.75 -4.63
CA THR A 193 1.58 16.24 -3.69
C THR A 193 1.54 17.77 -3.56
N GLU A 194 1.34 18.46 -4.68
CA GLU A 194 1.19 19.93 -4.72
C GLU A 194 -0.06 20.40 -3.98
N ASP A 195 -1.20 19.71 -4.16
CA ASP A 195 -2.43 20.02 -3.43
C ASP A 195 -2.22 19.94 -1.91
N ILE A 196 -1.59 18.87 -1.43
CA ILE A 196 -1.30 18.68 0.00
C ILE A 196 -0.32 19.75 0.51
N MET A 197 0.67 20.11 -0.30
CA MET A 197 1.63 21.17 0.05
C MET A 197 1.00 22.55 0.17
N SER A 198 -0.08 22.81 -0.56
CA SER A 198 -0.83 24.07 -0.48
C SER A 198 -1.68 24.16 0.79
N GLU A 199 -2.22 23.03 1.24
CA GLU A 199 -3.16 22.97 2.36
C GLU A 199 -2.48 22.77 3.73
N PHE A 200 -1.32 22.11 3.76
CA PHE A 200 -0.62 21.77 5.00
C PHE A 200 0.71 22.52 5.16
N GLY A 201 1.05 22.80 6.42
CA GLY A 201 2.28 23.49 6.78
C GLY A 201 3.51 22.60 6.64
N ILE A 202 4.03 22.47 5.42
CA ILE A 202 5.24 21.68 5.12
C ILE A 202 6.48 22.57 5.13
N ASP A 203 7.61 22.04 5.60
CA ASP A 203 8.90 22.75 5.62
C ASP A 203 9.48 22.96 4.22
N ASP A 204 10.27 24.02 4.10
CA ASP A 204 10.82 24.47 2.82
C ASP A 204 11.71 23.42 2.15
N TYR A 205 12.38 22.56 2.93
CA TYR A 205 13.21 21.50 2.36
C TYR A 205 12.36 20.49 1.58
N THR A 206 11.28 19.97 2.18
CA THR A 206 10.38 19.05 1.50
C THR A 206 9.69 19.74 0.31
N LYS A 207 9.30 21.02 0.46
CA LYS A 207 8.72 21.81 -0.65
C LYS A 207 9.68 21.93 -1.83
N HIS A 208 10.93 22.32 -1.60
CA HIS A 208 11.94 22.43 -2.65
C HIS A 208 12.22 21.09 -3.32
N ARG A 209 12.24 20.00 -2.53
CA ARG A 209 12.50 18.66 -3.05
C ARG A 209 11.38 18.17 -3.98
N VAL A 210 10.11 18.44 -3.63
CA VAL A 210 8.98 18.17 -4.52
C VAL A 210 9.07 19.04 -5.77
N GLY A 211 9.33 20.35 -5.61
CA GLY A 211 9.48 21.29 -6.73
C GLY A 211 10.54 20.85 -7.73
N TRP A 212 11.75 20.49 -7.25
CA TRP A 212 12.83 19.98 -8.10
C TRP A 212 12.43 18.73 -8.88
N MET A 213 11.68 17.83 -8.25
CA MET A 213 11.24 16.62 -8.92
C MET A 213 10.14 16.92 -9.94
N SER A 214 9.19 17.80 -9.62
CA SER A 214 8.17 18.29 -10.54
C SER A 214 8.81 18.91 -11.79
N SER A 215 9.76 19.85 -11.61
CA SER A 215 10.51 20.45 -12.71
C SER A 215 11.34 19.44 -13.51
N SER A 216 11.90 18.41 -12.86
CA SER A 216 12.63 17.34 -13.54
C SER A 216 11.71 16.48 -14.41
N VAL A 217 10.49 16.21 -13.95
CA VAL A 217 9.47 15.52 -14.73
C VAL A 217 9.05 16.38 -15.92
N ASP A 218 8.68 17.64 -15.69
CA ASP A 218 8.25 18.53 -16.77
C ASP A 218 9.36 18.71 -17.81
N SER A 219 10.61 18.93 -17.41
CA SER A 219 11.74 19.03 -18.35
C SER A 219 11.95 17.77 -19.19
N LEU A 220 11.56 16.59 -18.70
CA LEU A 220 11.72 15.33 -19.42
C LEU A 220 10.64 15.11 -20.49
N PHE A 221 9.44 15.65 -20.25
CA PHE A 221 8.28 15.50 -21.13
C PHE A 221 8.03 16.71 -22.02
N ASN A 222 8.56 17.89 -21.65
CA ASN A 222 8.41 19.09 -22.45
C ASN A 222 9.18 18.94 -23.76
N ASN A 223 8.48 19.20 -24.86
CA ASN A 223 9.00 18.98 -26.21
C ASN A 223 9.12 20.35 -26.87
N ASP A 224 10.35 20.91 -26.90
CA ASP A 224 10.63 22.27 -27.41
C ASP A 224 10.16 22.54 -28.85
N LYS A 225 9.72 21.50 -29.58
CA LYS A 225 9.22 21.58 -30.96
C LYS A 225 7.71 21.82 -31.08
N VAL A 226 6.93 21.63 -30.01
CA VAL A 226 5.47 21.78 -30.02
C VAL A 226 5.05 22.60 -28.81
N THR A 227 5.10 23.92 -28.94
CA THR A 227 4.49 24.84 -27.99
C THR A 227 3.01 25.02 -28.32
N VAL A 228 2.14 24.33 -27.60
CA VAL A 228 0.72 24.66 -27.59
C VAL A 228 0.57 25.86 -26.66
N MET A 229 0.49 27.07 -27.22
CA MET A 229 0.23 28.27 -26.42
C MET A 229 -1.26 28.36 -26.12
N THR A 230 -1.61 28.61 -24.86
CA THR A 230 -2.98 28.92 -24.45
C THR A 230 -3.19 30.44 -24.51
N LEU A 231 -4.45 30.88 -24.60
CA LEU A 231 -4.79 32.31 -24.62
C LEU A 231 -4.34 33.05 -23.34
N GLU A 232 -4.15 32.32 -22.24
CA GLU A 232 -3.70 32.83 -20.95
C GLU A 232 -2.20 33.17 -20.94
N ASP A 233 -1.41 32.61 -21.86
CA ASP A 233 0.03 32.92 -21.97
C ASP A 233 0.31 34.31 -22.60
N PHE A 234 -0.73 34.96 -23.14
CA PHE A 234 -0.63 36.25 -23.85
C PHE A 234 -1.25 37.44 -23.08
N ILE A 235 -1.75 37.23 -21.86
CA ILE A 235 -2.33 38.26 -21.00
C ILE A 235 -1.40 38.48 -19.80
#